data_AF-A0A399Z528-F1
#
_entry.id   AF-A0A399Z528-F1
#
_cell.length_a   1.000
_cell.length_b   1.000
_cell.length_c   1.000
_cell.angle_alpha   90.00
_cell.angle_beta   90.00
_cell.angle_gamma   90.00
#
_symmetry.space_group_name_H-M   'P 1'
#
loop_
_entity.id
_entity.type
_entity.pdbx_description
1 polymer ?
#
loop_
_entity_poly.entity_id
_entity_poly.type
_entity_poly.pdbx_seq_one_letter_code
_entity_poly.pdbx_strand_id
1 'polypeptide(L)'
;MLNHKQLLDGFRQTRVKAGDTLLVHTSYKSLGGVEGGADTVIDVMRELAGERGTVLFPAFNFQSWTETHYFDVLETPSKMGTITELARLRPDAKRTPHPIYSFSVWLRLSPREGVFGNLRGLRPSAEDQDLLDVRAPERALQNVHQPRHG
;
A
#
# COMPACT_ATOMS: atom_id res chain seq x y z
N MET A 1 -7.24 21.40 17.58
CA MET A 1 -6.66 20.41 16.66
C MET A 1 -6.79 19.05 17.30
N LEU A 2 -6.96 17.99 16.50
CA LEU A 2 -6.99 16.62 17.02
C LEU A 2 -5.56 16.18 17.36
N ASN A 3 -5.35 15.62 18.54
CA ASN A 3 -4.08 15.03 18.92
C ASN A 3 -4.06 13.51 18.67
N HIS A 4 -2.88 12.91 18.79
CA HIS A 4 -2.64 11.48 18.57
C HIS A 4 -3.63 10.60 19.34
N LYS A 5 -3.81 10.86 20.65
CA LYS A 5 -4.70 10.08 21.52
C LYS A 5 -6.16 10.18 21.08
N GLN A 6 -6.64 11.39 20.77
CA GLN A 6 -8.01 11.61 20.31
C GLN A 6 -8.31 10.88 19.00
N LEU A 7 -7.36 10.89 18.05
CA LEU A 7 -7.49 10.14 16.80
C LEU A 7 -7.55 8.63 17.07
N LEU A 8 -6.61 8.11 17.86
CA LEU A 8 -6.55 6.69 18.17
C LEU A 8 -7.81 6.19 18.89
N ASP A 9 -8.27 6.91 19.90
CA ASP A 9 -9.49 6.57 20.63
C ASP A 9 -10.75 6.69 19.75
N GLY A 10 -10.76 7.64 18.80
CA GLY A 10 -11.80 7.74 17.78
C GLY A 10 -11.82 6.52 16.84
N PHE A 11 -10.67 6.16 16.27
CA PHE A 11 -10.60 5.02 15.35
C PHE A 11 -10.80 3.67 16.03
N ARG A 12 -10.46 3.51 17.31
CA ARG A 12 -10.78 2.29 18.08
C ARG A 12 -12.28 1.97 18.11
N GLN A 13 -13.14 2.97 17.95
CA GLN A 13 -14.60 2.77 17.89
C GLN A 13 -15.06 2.03 16.62
N THR A 14 -14.20 1.94 15.59
CA THR A 14 -14.48 1.22 14.35
C THR A 14 -14.35 -0.31 14.48
N ARG A 15 -14.02 -0.82 15.68
CA ARG A 15 -13.85 -2.26 15.99
C ARG A 15 -12.70 -2.95 15.26
N VAL A 16 -11.78 -2.19 14.68
CA VAL A 16 -10.49 -2.69 14.21
C VAL A 16 -9.72 -3.32 15.38
N LYS A 17 -9.12 -4.47 15.13
CA LYS A 17 -8.30 -5.21 16.09
C LYS A 17 -6.84 -5.20 15.64
N ALA A 18 -5.95 -5.27 16.62
CA ALA A 18 -4.53 -5.49 16.33
C ALA A 18 -4.35 -6.79 15.54
N GLY A 19 -3.57 -6.74 14.46
CA GLY A 19 -3.42 -7.83 13.49
C GLY A 19 -4.27 -7.68 12.22
N ASP A 20 -5.22 -6.74 12.19
CA ASP A 20 -6.05 -6.51 11.01
C ASP A 20 -5.26 -5.90 9.85
N THR A 21 -5.82 -6.05 8.64
CA THR A 21 -5.34 -5.37 7.44
C THR A 21 -6.21 -4.14 7.17
N LEU A 22 -5.59 -2.96 7.17
CA LEU A 22 -6.25 -1.67 7.00
C LEU A 22 -5.88 -1.09 5.64
N LEU A 23 -6.87 -0.85 4.78
CA LEU A 23 -6.72 0.01 3.61
C LEU A 23 -7.24 1.41 3.96
N VAL A 24 -6.32 2.37 4.05
CA VAL A 24 -6.60 3.70 4.57
C VAL A 24 -6.77 4.69 3.41
N HIS A 25 -8.00 5.13 3.21
CA HIS A 25 -8.33 6.20 2.26
C HIS A 25 -8.95 7.37 3.02
N THR A 26 -8.20 8.47 3.17
CA THR A 26 -8.56 9.56 4.07
C THR A 26 -8.40 10.93 3.43
N SER A 27 -9.34 11.83 3.73
CA SER A 27 -9.22 13.26 3.43
C SER A 27 -8.65 13.99 4.65
N TYR A 28 -7.38 14.42 4.57
CA TYR A 28 -6.73 15.16 5.66
C TYR A 28 -7.48 16.45 6.01
N LYS A 29 -8.04 17.14 5.00
CA LYS A 29 -8.83 18.36 5.19
C LYS A 29 -10.07 18.13 6.08
N SER A 30 -10.67 16.94 6.00
CA SER A 30 -11.88 16.61 6.75
C SER A 30 -11.63 16.37 8.24
N LEU A 31 -10.37 16.20 8.66
CA LEU A 31 -10.00 16.01 10.07
C LEU A 31 -9.94 17.32 10.88
N GLY A 32 -10.05 18.49 10.23
CA GLY A 32 -10.08 19.78 10.94
C GLY A 32 -8.75 20.18 11.59
N GLY A 33 -7.63 19.56 11.18
CA GLY A 33 -6.28 19.84 11.65
C GLY A 33 -5.81 18.89 12.76
N VAL A 34 -4.60 18.34 12.58
CA VAL A 34 -4.00 17.32 13.44
C VAL A 34 -2.68 17.83 14.00
N GLU A 35 -2.46 17.69 15.30
CA GLU A 35 -1.17 17.97 15.94
C GLU A 35 -0.12 17.00 15.42
N GLY A 36 1.03 17.50 14.96
CA GLY A 36 2.05 16.71 14.27
C GLY A 36 1.73 16.41 12.79
N GLY A 37 0.62 16.95 12.27
CA GLY A 37 0.33 16.90 10.85
C GLY A 37 -0.21 15.55 10.36
N ALA A 38 0.03 15.26 9.08
CA ALA A 38 -0.39 14.02 8.46
C ALA A 38 0.40 12.79 8.95
N ASP A 39 1.64 12.97 9.41
CA ASP A 39 2.44 11.89 10.01
C ASP A 39 1.73 11.27 11.22
N THR A 40 1.15 12.09 12.10
CA THR A 40 0.35 11.60 13.24
C THR A 40 -0.79 10.68 12.80
N VAL A 41 -1.42 10.95 11.66
CA VAL A 41 -2.49 10.09 11.15
C VAL A 41 -1.92 8.74 10.71
N ILE A 42 -0.75 8.73 10.05
CA ILE A 42 -0.08 7.50 9.64
C ILE A 42 0.31 6.67 10.87
N ASP A 43 0.88 7.31 11.89
CA ASP A 43 1.31 6.65 13.13
C ASP A 43 0.13 6.04 13.88
N VAL A 44 -0.99 6.76 14.00
CA VAL A 44 -2.21 6.24 14.61
C VAL A 44 -2.75 5.02 13.86
N MET A 45 -2.74 5.02 12.52
CA MET A 45 -3.20 3.87 11.72
C MET A 45 -2.30 2.65 11.93
N ARG A 46 -0.99 2.86 12.03
CA ARG A 46 -0.02 1.81 12.33
C ARG A 46 -0.18 1.27 13.74
N GLU A 47 -0.39 2.12 14.73
CA GLU A 47 -0.65 1.70 16.10
C GLU A 47 -1.96 0.92 16.21
N LEU A 48 -3.01 1.37 15.49
CA LEU A 48 -4.30 0.70 15.47
C LEU A 48 -4.21 -0.73 14.89
N ALA A 49 -3.45 -0.91 13.79
CA ALA A 49 -3.18 -2.21 13.21
C ALA A 49 -2.23 -3.05 14.08
N GLY A 50 -1.33 -2.41 14.83
CA GLY A 50 -0.32 -3.05 15.66
C GLY A 50 0.79 -3.73 14.84
N GLU A 51 1.81 -4.26 15.53
CA GLU A 51 3.01 -4.85 14.90
C GLU A 51 2.72 -6.05 13.98
N ARG A 52 1.60 -6.73 14.21
CA ARG A 52 1.16 -7.88 13.41
C ARG A 52 0.16 -7.52 12.32
N GLY A 53 -0.33 -6.28 12.31
CA GLY A 53 -1.29 -5.81 11.32
C GLY A 53 -0.60 -5.40 10.02
N THR A 54 -1.42 -5.09 9.03
CA THR A 54 -0.97 -4.54 7.73
C THR A 54 -1.68 -3.23 7.48
N VAL A 55 -0.96 -2.21 7.02
CA VAL A 55 -1.56 -0.91 6.67
C VAL A 55 -1.18 -0.56 5.25
N LEU A 56 -2.19 -0.31 4.41
CA LEU A 56 -2.05 0.08 3.02
C LEU A 56 -2.56 1.51 2.82
N PHE A 57 -1.77 2.32 2.13
CA PHE A 57 -2.17 3.63 1.62
C PHE A 57 -2.08 3.62 0.09
N PRO A 58 -3.14 4.01 -0.63
CA PRO A 58 -3.09 4.15 -2.09
C PRO A 58 -2.02 5.17 -2.52
N ALA A 59 -1.12 4.77 -3.42
CA ALA A 59 -0.04 5.62 -3.93
C ALA A 59 -0.17 5.87 -5.44
N PHE A 60 -1.39 6.09 -5.91
CA PHE A 60 -1.71 6.21 -7.34
C PHE A 60 -1.18 7.52 -7.91
N ASN A 61 -0.62 7.49 -9.11
CA ASN A 61 -0.09 8.68 -9.79
C ASN A 61 -0.99 9.18 -10.95
N PHE A 62 -1.96 8.36 -11.38
CA PHE A 62 -2.88 8.62 -12.51
C PHE A 62 -2.17 9.04 -13.80
N GLN A 63 -0.92 8.63 -14.00
CA GLN A 63 -0.18 8.86 -15.22
C GLN A 63 -0.19 7.59 -16.05
N SER A 64 -0.54 7.74 -17.33
CA SER A 64 -0.49 6.64 -18.29
C SER A 64 0.96 6.21 -18.49
N TRP A 65 1.18 4.91 -18.61
CA TRP A 65 2.46 4.37 -19.05
C TRP A 65 2.67 4.75 -20.51
N THR A 66 3.64 5.62 -20.79
CA THR A 66 3.98 6.06 -22.15
C THR A 66 5.50 6.05 -22.34
N GLU A 67 5.98 6.17 -23.57
CA GLU A 67 7.43 6.22 -23.87
C GLU A 67 8.16 7.36 -23.13
N THR A 68 7.43 8.42 -22.77
CA THR A 68 7.97 9.60 -22.09
C THR A 68 7.70 9.60 -20.58
N HIS A 69 6.95 8.62 -20.06
CA HIS A 69 6.57 8.55 -18.66
C HIS A 69 6.69 7.12 -18.12
N TYR A 70 7.74 6.89 -17.34
CA TYR A 70 7.98 5.63 -16.65
C TYR A 70 7.57 5.75 -15.18
N PHE A 71 7.09 4.63 -14.63
CA PHE A 71 6.88 4.50 -13.20
C PHE A 71 8.15 3.98 -12.54
N ASP A 72 8.57 4.67 -11.48
CA ASP A 72 9.60 4.25 -10.56
C ASP A 72 9.00 4.08 -9.16
N VAL A 73 9.26 2.93 -8.55
CA VAL A 73 8.69 2.56 -7.24
C VAL A 73 9.11 3.56 -6.15
N LEU A 74 10.33 4.07 -6.22
CA LEU A 74 10.94 4.97 -5.24
C LEU A 74 10.66 6.45 -5.56
N GLU A 75 10.64 6.82 -6.84
CA GLU A 75 10.62 8.23 -7.24
C GLU A 75 9.23 8.74 -7.61
N THR A 76 8.38 7.95 -8.26
CA THR A 76 7.11 8.45 -8.82
C THR A 76 6.16 8.92 -7.70
N PRO A 77 5.77 10.19 -7.63
CA PRO A 77 4.93 10.70 -6.55
C PRO A 77 3.51 10.14 -6.60
N SER A 78 2.85 10.08 -5.44
CA SER A 78 1.41 9.83 -5.31
C SER A 78 0.63 11.11 -5.59
N LYS A 79 -0.55 10.96 -6.21
CA LYS A 79 -1.57 12.00 -6.37
C LYS A 79 -2.78 11.78 -5.44
N MET A 80 -2.68 10.87 -4.47
CA MET A 80 -3.74 10.51 -3.54
C MET A 80 -3.75 11.37 -2.26
N GLY A 81 -3.15 12.57 -2.31
CA GLY A 81 -3.13 13.53 -1.20
C GLY A 81 -1.94 13.39 -0.24
N THR A 82 -1.86 14.32 0.73
CA THR A 82 -0.64 14.51 1.54
C THR A 82 -0.30 13.32 2.44
N ILE A 83 -1.31 12.66 3.04
CA ILE A 83 -1.07 11.50 3.94
C ILE A 83 -0.44 10.35 3.16
N THR A 84 -0.98 10.04 1.97
CA THR A 84 -0.51 8.91 1.18
C THR A 84 0.88 9.16 0.59
N GLU A 85 1.17 10.41 0.22
CA GLU A 85 2.50 10.79 -0.25
C GLU A 85 3.55 10.75 0.88
N LEU A 86 3.22 11.23 2.08
CA LEU A 86 4.10 11.07 3.23
C LEU A 86 4.29 9.59 3.60
N ALA A 87 3.23 8.79 3.54
CA ALA A 87 3.33 7.35 3.76
C ALA A 87 4.26 6.67 2.76
N ARG A 88 4.26 7.10 1.50
CA ARG A 88 5.18 6.61 0.45
C ARG A 88 6.64 6.97 0.73
N LEU A 89 6.88 8.15 1.26
CA LEU A 89 8.24 8.67 1.53
C LEU A 89 8.88 8.09 2.79
N ARG A 90 8.12 7.38 3.63
CA ARG A 90 8.65 6.79 4.85
C ARG A 90 9.59 5.60 4.55
N PRO A 91 10.79 5.56 5.17
CA PRO A 91 11.81 4.56 4.85
C PRO A 91 11.43 3.13 5.26
N ASP A 92 10.52 3.00 6.23
CA ASP A 92 10.00 1.73 6.73
C ASP A 92 8.76 1.24 5.99
N ALA A 93 8.19 2.04 5.08
CA ALA A 93 7.13 1.62 4.18
C ALA A 93 7.72 0.97 2.91
N LYS A 94 7.03 -0.03 2.37
CA LYS A 94 7.32 -0.59 1.03
C LYS A 94 6.25 -0.16 0.05
N ARG A 95 6.60 0.01 -1.22
CA ARG A 95 5.62 0.32 -2.27
C ARG A 95 5.49 -0.83 -3.26
N THR A 96 4.27 -1.16 -3.64
CA THR A 96 4.01 -2.21 -4.64
C THR A 96 4.40 -1.74 -6.06
N PRO A 97 4.88 -2.64 -6.94
CA PRO A 97 5.46 -2.29 -8.24
C PRO A 97 4.42 -2.11 -9.35
N HIS A 98 3.21 -1.65 -9.03
CA HIS A 98 2.18 -1.43 -10.04
C HIS A 98 2.23 0.01 -10.59
N PRO A 99 2.37 0.21 -11.92
CA PRO A 99 2.62 1.54 -12.49
C PRO A 99 1.51 2.56 -12.25
N ILE A 100 0.25 2.12 -12.20
CA ILE A 100 -0.92 2.98 -11.99
C ILE A 100 -1.49 2.85 -10.56
N TYR A 101 -1.79 1.62 -10.12
CA TYR A 101 -2.45 1.29 -8.86
C TYR A 101 -1.50 0.78 -7.76
N SER A 102 -0.39 1.48 -7.53
CA SER A 102 0.53 1.12 -6.44
C SER A 102 -0.01 1.47 -5.04
N PHE A 103 0.47 0.79 -4.02
CA PHE A 103 0.17 1.03 -2.61
C PHE A 103 1.46 1.15 -1.80
N SER A 104 1.48 2.06 -0.82
CA SER A 104 2.47 2.09 0.25
C SER A 104 1.98 1.19 1.38
N VAL A 105 2.81 0.28 1.85
CA VAL A 105 2.42 -0.82 2.72
C VAL A 105 3.39 -0.97 3.89
N TRP A 106 2.85 -1.04 5.09
CA TRP A 106 3.50 -1.66 6.24
C TRP A 106 2.95 -3.07 6.39
N LEU A 107 3.80 -4.07 6.25
CA LEU A 107 3.44 -5.46 6.39
C LEU A 107 3.68 -5.94 7.82
N ARG A 108 2.96 -7.01 8.19
CA ARG A 108 3.26 -7.80 9.37
C ARG A 108 4.74 -8.19 9.37
N LEU A 109 5.44 -7.83 10.44
CA LEU A 109 6.72 -8.44 10.75
C LEU A 109 6.45 -9.91 11.13
N SER A 110 6.67 -10.84 10.19
CA SER A 110 6.73 -12.25 10.55
C SER A 110 8.01 -12.51 11.35
N PRO A 111 7.98 -13.27 12.47
CA PRO A 111 9.19 -13.71 13.16
C PRO A 111 10.14 -14.55 12.28
N ARG A 112 9.65 -15.01 11.13
CA ARG A 112 10.50 -15.40 10.02
C ARG A 112 10.98 -14.12 9.34
N GLU A 113 12.15 -13.65 9.76
CA GLU A 113 12.96 -12.76 8.93
C GLU A 113 12.99 -13.34 7.52
N GLY A 114 12.46 -12.62 6.53
CA GLY A 114 12.68 -13.04 5.14
C GLY A 114 11.70 -12.59 4.07
N VAL A 115 10.44 -12.24 4.35
CA VAL A 115 9.49 -11.99 3.24
C VAL A 115 9.76 -10.67 2.49
N PHE A 116 10.50 -9.73 3.09
CA PHE A 116 11.01 -8.53 2.39
C PHE A 116 12.43 -8.17 2.83
N GLY A 117 13.32 -9.17 2.91
CA GLY A 117 14.75 -8.92 3.12
C GLY A 117 15.32 -8.06 1.99
N ASN A 118 15.70 -6.82 2.31
CA ASN A 118 16.49 -5.91 1.49
C ASN A 118 16.16 -5.90 -0.02
N LEU A 119 15.10 -5.18 -0.41
CA LEU A 119 14.78 -4.84 -1.82
C LEU A 119 15.84 -3.98 -2.53
N ARG A 120 17.03 -3.81 -1.97
CA ARG A 120 18.13 -3.06 -2.60
C ARG A 120 18.95 -3.90 -3.59
N GLY A 121 18.65 -5.18 -3.80
CA GLY A 121 19.47 -5.98 -4.71
C GLY A 121 19.07 -7.42 -5.04
N LEU A 122 17.86 -7.90 -4.74
CA LEU A 122 17.46 -9.27 -5.11
C LEU A 122 16.19 -9.26 -5.96
N ARG A 123 16.26 -9.96 -7.10
CA ARG A 123 15.08 -10.31 -7.88
C ARG A 123 14.13 -11.12 -6.96
N PRO A 124 12.82 -10.85 -6.98
CA PRO A 124 11.88 -11.60 -6.16
C PRO A 124 11.95 -13.09 -6.50
N SER A 125 11.74 -13.95 -5.49
CA SER A 125 11.60 -15.38 -5.72
C SER A 125 10.40 -15.65 -6.65
N ALA A 126 10.37 -16.80 -7.34
CA ALA A 126 9.29 -17.10 -8.29
C ALA A 126 7.89 -17.04 -7.64
N GLU A 127 7.79 -17.32 -6.35
CA GLU A 127 6.55 -17.27 -5.58
C GLU A 127 6.16 -15.83 -5.18
N ASP A 128 7.13 -14.95 -4.98
CA ASP A 128 6.89 -13.51 -4.74
C ASP A 128 6.56 -12.76 -6.05
N GLN A 129 7.01 -13.29 -7.20
CA GLN A 129 6.64 -12.76 -8.51
C GLN A 129 5.16 -12.96 -8.79
N ASP A 130 4.54 -14.07 -8.37
CA ASP A 130 3.10 -14.30 -8.57
C ASP A 130 2.20 -13.33 -7.79
N LEU A 131 2.68 -12.81 -6.64
CA LEU A 131 1.98 -11.77 -5.87
C LEU A 131 2.22 -10.35 -6.41
N LEU A 132 3.25 -10.16 -7.24
CA LEU A 132 3.69 -8.87 -7.78
C LEU A 132 3.48 -8.74 -9.30
N ASP A 133 3.12 -9.82 -9.99
CA ASP A 133 2.91 -9.87 -11.42
C ASP A 133 1.43 -9.66 -11.77
N VAL A 134 1.11 -8.46 -12.27
CA VAL A 134 -0.19 -8.14 -12.89
C VAL A 134 -0.30 -8.63 -14.34
N ARG A 135 0.65 -9.42 -14.86
CA ARG A 135 0.61 -9.99 -16.23
C ARG A 135 -0.03 -11.37 -16.33
N ALA A 136 -1.14 -11.62 -15.63
CA ALA A 136 -2.00 -12.74 -15.98
C ALA A 136 -3.34 -12.35 -16.64
N PRO A 137 -3.39 -11.52 -17.72
CA PRO A 137 -4.56 -11.55 -18.60
C PRO A 137 -4.48 -12.64 -19.69
N GLU A 138 -3.34 -13.30 -19.93
CA GLU A 138 -3.19 -14.16 -21.12
C GLU A 138 -3.46 -15.66 -20.92
N ARG A 139 -3.49 -16.19 -19.68
CA ARG A 139 -3.86 -17.62 -19.47
C ARG A 139 -5.35 -17.89 -19.31
N ALA A 140 -6.17 -16.86 -19.04
CA ALA A 140 -7.63 -17.03 -18.94
C ALA A 140 -8.35 -17.03 -20.30
N LEU A 141 -7.71 -16.54 -21.37
CA LEU A 141 -8.34 -16.43 -22.69
C LEU A 141 -8.00 -17.57 -23.66
N GLN A 142 -7.00 -18.41 -23.35
CA GLN A 142 -6.66 -19.58 -24.20
C GLN A 142 -7.63 -20.77 -24.04
N ASN A 143 -8.58 -20.72 -23.09
CA ASN A 143 -9.58 -21.78 -22.90
C ASN A 143 -10.99 -21.44 -23.45
N VAL A 144 -11.15 -20.33 -24.18
CA VAL A 144 -12.47 -19.91 -24.73
C VAL A 144 -12.60 -20.17 -26.24
N HIS A 145 -11.55 -20.66 -26.91
CA HIS A 145 -11.57 -20.98 -28.34
C HIS A 145 -11.00 -22.37 -28.65
N GLN A 146 -11.70 -23.41 -28.20
CA GLN A 146 -11.74 -24.66 -28.96
C GLN A 146 -13.19 -24.93 -29.39
N PRO A 147 -13.48 -25.00 -30.71
CA PRO A 147 -14.77 -25.49 -31.16
C PRO A 147 -14.89 -26.95 -30.75
N ARG A 148 -15.93 -27.26 -29.97
CA ARG A 148 -16.34 -28.66 -29.79
C ARG A 148 -16.92 -29.13 -31.13
N HIS A 149 -16.10 -29.81 -31.92
CA HIS A 149 -16.60 -30.67 -32.97
C HIS A 149 -17.22 -31.92 -32.32
N GLY A 150 -18.50 -32.11 -32.60
CA GLY A 150 -19.33 -33.25 -32.27
C GLY A 150 -20.65 -33.10 -33.02
#